data_AF-A0A1G7A7T6-F1
#
_entry.id   AF-A0A1G7A7T6-F1
#
_cell.length_a   1.000
_cell.length_b   1.000
_cell.length_c   1.000
_cell.angle_alpha   90.00
_cell.angle_beta   90.00
_cell.angle_gamma   90.00
#
_symmetry.space_group_name_H-M   'P 1'
#
loop_
_entity.id
_entity.type
_entity.pdbx_description
1 polymer ?
#
loop_
_entity_poly.entity_id
_entity_poly.type
_entity_poly.pdbx_seq_one_letter_code
_entity_poly.pdbx_strand_id
1 'polypeptide(L)' 'MHDSTDRIAECRQLADEADRLASTSSVEMTRKDYELLAQSWRRLALSYEFSTHLERFIKARESARRPTGI' A
#
# COMPACT_ATOMS: atom_id res chain seq x y z
N MET A 1 1.33 -17.33 -1.11
CA MET A 1 1.69 -15.95 -0.69
C MET A 1 0.72 -15.03 -1.43
N HIS A 2 0.00 -14.16 -0.73
CA HIS A 2 -0.83 -13.15 -1.41
C HIS A 2 0.09 -12.22 -2.21
N ASP A 3 -0.28 -11.90 -3.45
CA ASP A 3 0.47 -10.97 -4.30
C ASP A 3 0.46 -9.58 -3.61
N SER A 4 1.60 -8.88 -3.63
CA SER A 4 1.68 -7.50 -3.12
C SER A 4 0.61 -6.61 -3.76
N THR A 5 0.21 -6.91 -5.00
CA THR A 5 -0.88 -6.23 -5.71
C THR A 5 -2.23 -6.38 -5.00
N ASP A 6 -2.56 -7.57 -4.51
CA ASP A 6 -3.81 -7.83 -3.78
C ASP A 6 -3.83 -7.05 -2.46
N ARG A 7 -2.69 -6.99 -1.77
CA ARG A 7 -2.54 -6.24 -0.51
C ARG A 7 -2.66 -4.74 -0.70
N ILE A 8 -2.16 -4.20 -1.82
CA ILE A 8 -2.33 -2.79 -2.19
C ILE A 8 -3.82 -2.48 -2.41
N ALA A 9 -4.52 -3.33 -3.16
CA ALA A 9 -5.95 -3.14 -3.42
C ALA A 9 -6.79 -3.21 -2.13
N GLU A 10 -6.52 -4.18 -1.27
CA GLU A 10 -7.15 -4.33 0.04
C GLU A 10 -6.93 -3.10 0.93
N CYS A 11 -5.70 -2.60 1.03
CA CYS A 11 -5.40 -1.38 1.80
C CYS A 11 -6.16 -0.17 1.26
N ARG A 12 -6.27 -0.02 -0.06
CA ARG A 12 -7.02 1.09 -0.67
C ARG A 12 -8.52 1.00 -0.36
N GLN A 13 -9.11 -0.18 -0.46
CA GLN A 13 -10.51 -0.40 -0.10
C GLN A 13 -10.80 -0.06 1.37
N LEU A 14 -9.91 -0.47 2.29
CA LEU A 14 -10.04 -0.17 3.71
C LEU A 14 -9.87 1.32 4.01
N ALA A 15 -9.03 2.03 3.24
CA ALA A 15 -8.92 3.48 3.34
C ALA A 15 -10.20 4.19 2.90
N ASP A 16 -10.79 3.78 1.78
CA ASP A 16 -12.03 4.36 1.25
C ASP A 16 -13.21 4.10 2.20
N GLU A 17 -13.26 2.91 2.80
CA GLU A 17 -14.27 2.58 3.80
C GLU A 17 -14.11 3.44 5.07
N ALA A 18 -12.88 3.65 5.55
CA ALA A 18 -12.63 4.52 6.69
C ALA A 18 -13.01 5.98 6.39
N ASP A 19 -12.71 6.50 5.20
CA ASP A 19 -13.15 7.84 4.77
C ASP A 19 -14.69 7.96 4.72
N ARG A 20 -15.37 6.92 4.25
CA ARG A 20 -16.85 6.86 4.24
C ARG A 20 -17.40 6.92 5.66
N LEU A 21 -16.83 6.14 6.58
CA LEU A 21 -17.23 6.12 7.99
C LEU A 21 -16.98 7.49 8.66
N ALA A 22 -15.82 8.11 8.40
CA ALA A 22 -15.52 9.47 8.85
C ALA A 22 -16.60 10.48 8.38
N SER A 23 -16.97 10.40 7.10
CA SER A 23 -17.95 11.31 6.48
C SER A 23 -19.37 11.15 7.04
N THR A 24 -19.72 9.94 7.48
CA THR A 24 -21.04 9.65 8.07
C THR A 24 -21.10 9.86 9.58
N SER A 25 -19.97 10.06 10.26
CA SER A 25 -19.93 10.20 11.71
C SER A 25 -20.30 11.61 12.15
N SER A 26 -21.25 11.71 13.09
CA SER A 26 -21.62 12.96 13.76
C SER A 26 -20.76 13.27 14.99
N VAL A 27 -19.92 12.32 15.42
CA VAL A 27 -19.05 12.46 16.59
C VAL A 27 -17.64 12.85 16.13
N GLU A 28 -17.19 14.05 16.51
CA GLU A 28 -15.92 14.61 16.04
C GLU A 28 -14.72 13.71 16.32
N MET A 29 -14.65 13.12 17.51
CA MET A 29 -13.57 12.21 17.90
C MET A 29 -13.54 10.97 16.99
N THR A 30 -14.67 10.32 16.81
CA THR A 30 -14.82 9.16 15.92
C THR A 30 -14.48 9.50 14.47
N ARG A 31 -14.87 10.69 13.99
CA ARG A 31 -14.46 11.16 12.66
C ARG A 31 -12.94 11.25 12.52
N LYS A 32 -12.26 11.89 13.49
CA LYS A 32 -10.79 12.00 13.49
C LYS A 32 -10.11 10.63 13.55
N ASP A 33 -10.65 9.68 14.30
CA ASP A 33 -10.12 8.33 14.37
C ASP A 33 -10.21 7.62 13.01
N TYR A 34 -11.34 7.76 12.30
CA TYR A 34 -11.50 7.21 10.97
C TYR A 34 -10.62 7.90 9.91
N GLU A 35 -10.45 9.22 9.99
CA GLU A 35 -9.51 9.96 9.12
C GLU A 35 -8.07 9.45 9.32
N LEU A 36 -7.65 9.24 10.57
CA LEU A 36 -6.34 8.68 10.89
C LEU A 36 -6.19 7.24 10.36
N LEU A 37 -7.25 6.44 10.50
CA LEU A 37 -7.28 5.07 10.00
C LEU A 37 -7.13 5.04 8.47
N ALA A 38 -7.85 5.89 7.74
CA ALA A 38 -7.74 6.00 6.30
C ALA A 38 -6.34 6.41 5.84
N GLN A 39 -5.73 7.39 6.52
CA GLN A 39 -4.33 7.78 6.27
C GLN A 39 -3.35 6.63 6.52
N SER A 40 -3.57 5.84 7.57
CA SER A 40 -2.72 4.71 7.91
C SER A 40 -2.76 3.62 6.84
N TRP A 41 -3.95 3.29 6.34
CA TRP A 41 -4.12 2.33 5.24
C TRP A 41 -3.46 2.81 3.94
N ARG A 42 -3.57 4.10 3.61
CA ARG A 42 -2.89 4.69 2.44
C ARG A 42 -1.37 4.57 2.55
N ARG A 43 -0.81 4.87 3.73
CA ARG A 43 0.63 4.71 3.98
C ARG A 43 1.08 3.26 3.85
N LEU A 44 0.27 2.31 4.33
CA LEU A 44 0.56 0.89 4.18
C LEU A 44 0.55 0.45 2.71
N ALA A 45 -0.42 0.89 1.91
CA ALA A 45 -0.47 0.65 0.47
C ALA A 45 0.81 1.14 -0.24
N LEU A 46 1.24 2.38 0.06
CA LEU A 46 2.48 2.95 -0.48
C LEU A 46 3.72 2.12 -0.10
N SER A 47 3.76 1.55 1.11
CA SER A 47 4.87 0.71 1.53
C SER A 47 4.97 -0.59 0.71
N TYR A 48 3.83 -1.18 0.36
CA TYR A 48 3.79 -2.36 -0.51
C TYR A 48 4.21 -2.01 -1.94
N GLU A 49 3.72 -0.90 -2.49
CA GLU A 49 4.14 -0.41 -3.82
C GLU A 49 5.66 -0.18 -3.86
N PHE A 50 6.21 0.43 -2.82
CA PHE A 50 7.65 0.65 -2.69
C PHE A 50 8.43 -0.67 -2.62
N SER A 51 7.96 -1.64 -1.82
CA SER A 51 8.57 -2.98 -1.75
C SER A 51 8.59 -3.66 -3.12
N THR A 52 7.48 -3.61 -3.85
CA THR A 52 7.40 -4.19 -5.20
C THR A 52 8.38 -3.51 -6.17
N HIS A 53 8.51 -2.18 -6.12
CA HIS A 53 9.50 -1.46 -6.93
C HIS A 53 10.94 -1.83 -6.56
N LEU A 54 11.24 -1.93 -5.27
CA LEU A 54 12.56 -2.31 -4.79
C LEU A 54 12.95 -3.72 -5.24
N GLU A 55 12.04 -4.69 -5.11
CA GLU A 55 12.27 -6.05 -5.58
C GLU A 55 12.56 -6.11 -7.09
N ARG A 56 11.79 -5.37 -7.90
CA ARG A 56 12.00 -5.28 -9.36
C ARG A 56 13.37 -4.68 -9.67
N PHE A 57 13.75 -3.60 -8.97
CA PHE A 57 15.05 -2.96 -9.16
C PHE A 57 16.21 -3.90 -8.82
N ILE A 58 16.12 -4.63 -7.70
CA ILE A 58 17.14 -5.62 -7.30
C ILE A 58 17.26 -6.73 -8.36
N LYS A 59 16.14 -7.31 -8.81
CA LYS A 59 16.11 -8.34 -9.85
C LYS A 59 16.72 -7.86 -11.16
N ALA A 60 16.41 -6.63 -11.59
CA ALA A 60 16.98 -6.04 -12.81
C ALA A 60 18.51 -5.88 -12.69
N ARG A 61 19.00 -5.42 -11.54
CA ARG A 61 20.44 -5.29 -11.26
C ARG A 61 21.16 -6.64 -11.28
N GLU A 62 20.56 -7.69 -10.75
CA GLU A 62 21.12 -9.05 -10.76
C GLU A 62 21.19 -9.63 -12.18
N SER A 63 20.15 -9.42 -12.99
CA SER A 63 20.16 -9.84 -14.40
C SER A 63 21.23 -9.12 -15.21
N ALA A 64 21.42 -7.81 -14.99
CA ALA A 64 22.46 -7.03 -15.68
C ALA A 64 23.90 -7.44 -15.29
N ARG A 65 24.07 -8.08 -14.13
CA ARG A 65 25.38 -8.55 -13.62
C ARG A 65 25.74 -9.96 -14.06
N ARG A 66 24.83 -10.73 -14.65
CA ARG A 66 25.19 -12.01 -15.26
C ARG A 66 25.84 -11.74 -16.62
N PRO A 67 27.15 -12.00 -16.79
CA PRO A 67 27.76 -11.91 -18.12
C PRO A 67 27.05 -12.92 -19.01
N THR A 68 26.53 -12.45 -20.14
CA THR A 68 26.11 -13.31 -21.24
C THR A 68 27.34 -14.14 -21.61
N GLY A 69 27.29 -15.45 -21.34
CA GLY A 69 28.39 -16.36 -21.65
C GLY A 69 28.75 -16.23 -23.13
N ILE A 70 29.99 -15.83 -23.39
CA ILE A 70 30.67 -15.96 -24.69
C ILE A 70 31.46 -17.26 -24.63
#